data_AF-A0A8B6G8K8-F1
#
_entry.id   AF-A0A8B6G8K8-F1
#
_cell.length_a   1.000
_cell.length_b   1.000
_cell.length_c   1.000
_cell.angle_alpha   90.00
_cell.angle_beta   90.00
_cell.angle_gamma   90.00
#
_symmetry.space_group_name_H-M   'P 1'
#
loop_
_entity.id
_entity.type
_entity.pdbx_description
1 polymer ?
#
loop_
_entity_poly.entity_id
_entity_poly.type
_entity_poly.pdbx_seq_one_letter_code
_entity_poly.pdbx_strand_id
1 'polypeptide(L)'
;MRTRKWRNFDSGKLNEVLGHFYMYAHKQDGKHYKATSFENIRHALNRHRCGVPYSRKIDIIKDTEFSDSNECFKAAFAELKRIGKDSVDHHPVINETDRKKLFGSIIMIPDAPEALLNKVQFDIRLYFCRRAQENMHGMTKSTFEVLNDPKTGLKYVAKCEDELTKNHRGNHRELTSGVMPKFPGSPYCPVKSYETYISKLHPLCTSLWQRPKESFNDEDTIWYCNSRLGEKTLAKFMTKLSEGAN
;
A
#
# COMPACT_ATOMS: atom_id res chain seq x y z
N MET A 1 -18.73 -15.08 21.68
CA MET A 1 -17.80 -16.08 22.25
C MET A 1 -17.11 -15.51 23.48
N ARG A 2 -17.33 -16.08 24.67
CA ARG A 2 -16.64 -15.71 25.92
C ARG A 2 -15.14 -16.06 25.79
N THR A 3 -14.29 -15.04 25.70
CA THR A 3 -12.91 -15.05 25.18
C THR A 3 -11.82 -15.72 26.05
N ARG A 4 -12.18 -16.46 27.11
CA ARG A 4 -11.21 -17.07 28.04
C ARG A 4 -11.12 -18.60 28.03
N LYS A 5 -12.12 -19.34 27.51
CA LYS A 5 -12.16 -20.81 27.69
C LYS A 5 -11.24 -21.62 26.76
N TRP A 6 -11.04 -21.18 25.52
CA TRP A 6 -10.31 -21.98 24.52
C TRP A 6 -8.79 -22.02 24.71
N ARG A 7 -8.24 -21.17 25.58
CA ARG A 7 -6.80 -21.09 25.86
C ARG A 7 -6.29 -22.30 26.67
N ASN A 8 -7.18 -22.98 27.39
CA ASN A 8 -6.86 -24.11 28.26
C ASN A 8 -7.35 -25.45 27.70
N PHE A 9 -7.82 -25.48 26.45
CA PHE A 9 -8.20 -26.73 25.81
C PHE A 9 -6.96 -27.58 25.54
N ASP A 10 -7.10 -28.88 25.77
CA ASP A 10 -6.20 -29.91 25.26
C ASP A 10 -6.29 -29.98 23.73
N SER A 11 -5.38 -30.72 23.10
CA SER A 11 -5.33 -30.82 21.64
C SER A 11 -6.62 -31.38 21.06
N GLY A 12 -7.23 -32.39 21.71
CA GLY A 12 -8.46 -33.02 21.26
C GLY A 12 -9.66 -32.08 21.28
N LYS A 13 -9.94 -31.40 22.41
CA LYS A 13 -11.05 -30.44 22.47
C LYS A 13 -10.83 -29.25 21.57
N LEU A 14 -9.58 -28.83 21.39
CA LEU A 14 -9.25 -27.76 20.47
C LEU A 14 -9.51 -28.17 19.02
N ASN A 15 -9.14 -29.38 18.61
CA ASN A 15 -9.41 -29.91 17.28
C ASN A 15 -10.92 -29.89 16.99
N GLU A 16 -11.75 -30.40 17.89
CA GLU A 16 -13.22 -30.37 17.74
C GLU A 16 -13.76 -28.94 17.57
N VAL A 17 -13.34 -28.02 18.45
CA VAL A 17 -13.81 -26.62 18.43
C VAL A 17 -13.34 -25.88 17.18
N LEU A 18 -12.13 -26.15 16.70
CA LEU A 18 -11.62 -25.59 15.45
C LEU A 18 -12.40 -26.12 14.24
N GLY A 19 -12.74 -27.42 14.21
CA GLY A 19 -13.58 -27.99 13.15
C GLY A 19 -14.93 -27.28 13.04
N HIS A 20 -15.63 -27.13 14.17
CA HIS A 20 -16.88 -26.35 14.21
C HIS A 20 -16.67 -24.89 13.80
N PHE A 21 -15.61 -24.25 14.30
CA PHE A 21 -15.31 -22.87 13.94
C PHE A 21 -15.14 -22.70 12.43
N TYR A 22 -14.39 -23.60 11.78
CA TYR A 22 -14.15 -23.52 10.33
C TYR A 22 -15.43 -23.73 9.51
N MET A 23 -16.31 -24.66 9.90
CA MET A 23 -17.57 -24.88 9.19
C MET A 23 -18.58 -23.75 9.36
N TYR A 24 -18.59 -23.08 10.52
CA TYR A 24 -19.57 -22.05 10.86
C TYR A 24 -19.02 -20.62 10.85
N ALA A 25 -17.82 -20.38 10.34
CA ALA A 25 -17.22 -19.05 10.30
C ALA A 25 -17.93 -18.12 9.31
N HIS A 26 -18.67 -17.15 9.84
CA HIS A 26 -19.33 -16.10 9.06
C HIS A 26 -19.03 -14.72 9.65
N LYS A 27 -19.25 -13.68 8.85
CA LYS A 27 -19.24 -12.29 9.31
C LYS A 27 -20.42 -12.03 10.25
N GLN A 28 -20.40 -10.90 10.95
CA GLN A 28 -21.50 -10.49 11.82
C GLN A 28 -22.83 -10.29 11.05
N ASP A 29 -22.76 -9.98 9.76
CA ASP A 29 -23.91 -9.85 8.87
C ASP A 29 -24.38 -11.19 8.27
N GLY A 30 -23.84 -12.32 8.72
CA GLY A 30 -24.16 -13.66 8.23
C GLY A 30 -23.51 -14.03 6.90
N LYS A 31 -22.80 -13.11 6.23
CA LYS A 31 -22.14 -13.40 4.95
C LYS A 31 -20.86 -14.21 5.15
N HIS A 32 -20.51 -15.01 4.15
CA HIS A 32 -19.23 -15.71 4.10
C HIS A 32 -18.03 -14.74 4.01
N TYR A 33 -16.90 -15.17 4.59
CA TYR A 33 -15.61 -14.51 4.39
C TYR A 33 -15.08 -14.72 2.95
N LYS A 34 -14.12 -13.87 2.52
CA LYS A 34 -13.30 -14.21 1.35
C LYS A 34 -12.39 -15.40 1.71
N ALA A 35 -12.06 -16.26 0.75
CA ALA A 35 -11.20 -17.42 0.96
C ALA A 35 -9.85 -17.03 1.61
N THR A 36 -9.24 -15.94 1.12
CA THR A 36 -8.01 -15.37 1.67
C THR A 36 -8.14 -14.88 3.12
N SER A 37 -9.30 -14.30 3.48
CA SER A 37 -9.56 -13.86 4.86
C SER A 37 -9.70 -15.06 5.80
N PHE A 38 -10.36 -16.12 5.33
CA PHE A 38 -10.54 -17.35 6.07
C PHE A 38 -9.20 -18.07 6.33
N GLU A 39 -8.32 -18.11 5.32
CA GLU A 39 -6.95 -18.62 5.48
C GLU A 39 -6.11 -17.76 6.44
N ASN A 40 -6.21 -16.43 6.35
CA ASN A 40 -5.54 -15.51 7.27
C ASN A 40 -5.99 -15.71 8.73
N ILE A 41 -7.27 -16.00 8.97
CA ILE A 41 -7.78 -16.32 10.31
C ILE A 41 -7.09 -17.57 10.86
N ARG A 42 -6.99 -18.66 10.07
CA ARG A 42 -6.28 -19.88 10.47
C ARG A 42 -4.83 -19.59 10.85
N HIS A 43 -4.11 -18.84 10.02
CA HIS A 43 -2.72 -18.48 10.33
C HIS A 43 -2.58 -17.55 11.53
N ALA A 44 -3.52 -16.63 11.74
CA ALA A 44 -3.55 -15.76 12.91
C ALA A 44 -3.77 -16.55 14.20
N LEU A 45 -4.67 -17.55 14.18
CA LEU A 45 -4.90 -18.46 15.31
C LEU A 45 -3.63 -19.26 15.63
N ASN A 46 -2.96 -19.81 14.61
CA ASN A 46 -1.71 -20.54 14.80
C ASN A 46 -0.61 -19.65 15.39
N ARG A 47 -0.43 -18.44 14.82
CA ARG A 47 0.54 -17.46 15.30
C ARG A 47 0.26 -17.01 16.74
N HIS A 48 -1.01 -16.82 17.11
CA HIS A 48 -1.37 -16.42 18.47
C HIS A 48 -0.96 -17.46 19.52
N ARG A 49 -1.00 -18.76 19.18
CA ARG A 49 -0.58 -19.85 20.09
C ARG A 49 0.93 -20.07 20.11
N CYS A 50 1.58 -19.98 18.95
CA CYS A 50 3.02 -20.15 18.83
C CYS A 50 3.81 -18.91 19.29
N GLY A 51 3.18 -17.73 19.28
CA GLY A 51 3.79 -16.47 19.67
C GLY A 51 3.87 -16.24 21.19
N VAL A 52 4.67 -15.25 21.58
CA VAL A 52 4.76 -14.74 22.95
C VAL A 52 3.37 -14.23 23.38
N PRO A 53 2.87 -14.57 24.58
CA PRO A 53 3.54 -15.17 25.74
C PRO A 53 3.41 -16.70 25.86
N TYR A 54 2.74 -17.38 24.93
CA TYR A 54 2.36 -18.79 25.11
C TYR A 54 3.40 -19.78 24.63
N SER A 55 4.16 -19.43 23.58
CA SER A 55 5.29 -20.20 23.03
C SER A 55 5.02 -21.70 22.91
N ARG A 56 3.77 -22.10 22.62
CA ARG A 56 3.40 -23.52 22.56
C ARG A 56 4.00 -24.12 21.30
N LYS A 57 4.62 -25.30 21.43
CA LYS A 57 5.15 -26.09 20.30
C LYS A 57 4.06 -26.89 19.57
N ILE A 58 2.84 -26.37 19.51
CA ILE A 58 1.70 -27.04 18.88
C ILE A 58 1.31 -26.22 17.65
N ASP A 59 1.43 -26.82 16.47
CA ASP A 59 1.06 -26.24 15.18
C ASP A 59 -0.29 -26.82 14.74
N ILE A 60 -1.36 -26.02 14.89
CA ILE A 60 -2.72 -26.44 14.54
C ILE A 60 -2.91 -26.69 13.03
N ILE A 61 -1.92 -26.34 12.20
CA ILE A 61 -1.95 -26.52 10.75
C ILE A 61 -1.24 -27.81 10.34
N LYS A 62 -0.17 -28.18 11.04
CA LYS A 62 0.73 -29.29 10.64
C LYS A 62 0.64 -30.52 11.52
N ASP A 63 0.34 -30.35 12.81
CA ASP A 63 0.35 -31.46 13.75
C ASP A 63 -0.81 -32.42 13.46
N THR A 64 -0.53 -33.73 13.51
CA THR A 64 -1.50 -34.79 13.19
C THR A 64 -2.69 -34.82 14.14
N GLU A 65 -2.55 -34.28 15.35
CA GLU A 65 -3.62 -34.14 16.34
C GLU A 65 -4.78 -33.25 15.86
N PHE A 66 -4.59 -32.48 14.77
CA PHE A 66 -5.58 -31.56 14.20
C PHE A 66 -6.13 -32.03 12.85
N SER A 67 -6.05 -33.33 12.52
CA SER A 67 -6.54 -33.89 11.25
C SER A 67 -7.98 -33.46 10.94
N ASP A 68 -8.88 -33.65 11.89
CA ASP A 68 -10.33 -33.46 11.67
C ASP A 68 -10.67 -31.99 11.43
N SER A 69 -10.11 -31.09 12.22
CA SER A 69 -10.30 -29.65 11.99
C SER A 69 -9.67 -29.18 10.68
N ASN A 70 -8.56 -29.78 10.26
CA ASN A 70 -7.94 -29.49 8.98
C ASN A 70 -8.79 -30.02 7.80
N GLU A 71 -9.49 -31.13 7.96
CA GLU A 71 -10.48 -31.60 6.97
C GLU A 71 -11.69 -30.67 6.91
N CYS A 72 -12.26 -30.27 8.05
CA CYS A 72 -13.31 -29.27 8.10
C CYS A 72 -12.89 -27.95 7.44
N PHE A 73 -11.65 -27.50 7.68
CA PHE A 73 -11.09 -26.32 7.02
C PHE A 73 -11.03 -26.49 5.50
N LYS A 74 -10.52 -27.62 5.01
CA LYS A 74 -10.44 -27.90 3.57
C LYS A 74 -11.82 -27.92 2.93
N ALA A 75 -12.81 -28.54 3.57
CA ALA A 75 -14.18 -28.58 3.10
C ALA A 75 -14.81 -27.17 3.04
N ALA A 76 -14.71 -26.40 4.12
CA ALA A 76 -15.20 -25.02 4.18
C ALA A 76 -14.49 -24.13 3.13
N PHE A 77 -13.18 -24.31 2.95
CA PHE A 77 -12.41 -23.55 1.96
C PHE A 77 -12.79 -23.92 0.51
N ALA A 78 -13.02 -25.21 0.22
CA ALA A 78 -13.51 -25.66 -1.08
C ALA A 78 -14.90 -25.08 -1.39
N GLU A 79 -15.78 -25.01 -0.38
CA GLU A 79 -17.08 -24.38 -0.52
C GLU A 79 -16.95 -22.89 -0.83
N LEU A 80 -16.09 -22.14 -0.12
CA LEU A 80 -15.81 -20.73 -0.41
C LEU A 80 -15.35 -20.51 -1.86
N LYS A 81 -14.53 -21.42 -2.40
CA LYS A 81 -14.11 -21.40 -3.81
C LYS A 81 -15.30 -21.66 -4.74
N ARG A 82 -16.12 -22.66 -4.44
CA ARG A 82 -17.31 -23.02 -5.22
C ARG A 82 -18.30 -21.87 -5.35
N ILE A 83 -18.50 -21.10 -4.28
CA ILE A 83 -19.39 -19.91 -4.28
C ILE A 83 -18.70 -18.62 -4.78
N GLY A 84 -17.50 -18.73 -5.35
CA GLY A 84 -16.78 -17.62 -5.97
C GLY A 84 -16.16 -16.61 -5.00
N LYS A 85 -15.98 -16.95 -3.71
CA LYS A 85 -15.35 -16.07 -2.71
C LYS A 85 -13.82 -16.05 -2.77
N ASP A 86 -13.24 -16.70 -3.78
CA ASP A 86 -11.80 -16.69 -4.10
C ASP A 86 -11.44 -15.66 -5.17
N SER A 87 -12.43 -14.95 -5.74
CA SER A 87 -12.16 -13.93 -6.75
C SER A 87 -11.45 -12.71 -6.16
N VAL A 88 -10.41 -12.27 -6.87
CA VAL A 88 -9.73 -11.00 -6.64
C VAL A 88 -10.29 -9.99 -7.64
N ASP A 89 -11.00 -9.00 -7.10
CA ASP A 89 -11.50 -7.88 -7.90
C ASP A 89 -10.33 -6.92 -8.16
N HIS A 90 -9.80 -6.94 -9.37
CA HIS A 90 -8.76 -5.99 -9.77
C HIS A 90 -9.40 -4.66 -10.18
N HIS A 91 -8.81 -3.55 -9.74
CA HIS A 91 -9.21 -2.23 -10.22
C HIS A 91 -8.94 -2.12 -11.74
N PRO A 92 -9.86 -1.54 -12.52
CA PRO A 92 -9.66 -1.36 -13.94
C PRO A 92 -8.45 -0.45 -14.21
N VAL A 93 -7.79 -0.68 -15.34
CA VAL A 93 -6.70 0.19 -15.79
C VAL A 93 -7.24 1.59 -16.07
N ILE A 94 -6.52 2.63 -15.63
CA ILE A 94 -6.87 4.02 -15.93
C ILE A 94 -6.79 4.21 -17.45
N ASN A 95 -7.95 4.41 -18.09
CA ASN A 95 -8.04 4.54 -19.55
C ASN A 95 -7.51 5.90 -20.04
N GLU A 96 -7.30 6.05 -21.35
CA GLU A 96 -6.78 7.29 -21.94
C GLU A 96 -7.67 8.50 -21.71
N THR A 97 -8.99 8.32 -21.75
CA THR A 97 -9.97 9.37 -21.53
C THR A 97 -9.85 9.93 -20.12
N ASP A 98 -9.76 9.07 -19.11
CA ASP A 98 -9.61 9.45 -17.71
C ASP A 98 -8.25 10.09 -17.45
N ARG A 99 -7.19 9.62 -18.12
CA ARG A 99 -5.88 10.29 -18.07
C ARG A 99 -5.96 11.71 -18.63
N LYS A 100 -6.60 11.90 -19.80
CA LYS A 100 -6.77 13.23 -20.41
C LYS A 100 -7.58 14.16 -19.51
N LYS A 101 -8.68 13.67 -18.93
CA LYS A 101 -9.47 14.44 -17.96
C LYS A 101 -8.64 14.83 -16.74
N LEU A 102 -7.90 13.88 -16.17
CA LEU A 102 -7.05 14.12 -15.00
C LEU A 102 -5.98 15.18 -15.30
N PHE A 103 -5.22 15.04 -16.39
CA PHE A 103 -4.19 16.02 -16.75
C PHE A 103 -4.76 17.37 -17.19
N GLY A 104 -6.01 17.43 -17.66
CA GLY A 104 -6.71 18.67 -18.00
C GLY A 104 -7.35 19.39 -16.80
N SER A 105 -7.36 18.77 -15.62
CA SER A 105 -7.98 19.35 -14.41
C SER A 105 -7.07 20.37 -13.73
N ILE A 106 -7.67 21.42 -13.15
CA ILE A 106 -6.93 22.47 -12.42
C ILE A 106 -6.12 21.93 -11.25
N ILE A 107 -6.58 20.85 -10.63
CA ILE A 107 -5.92 20.18 -9.49
C ILE A 107 -4.60 19.48 -9.85
N MET A 108 -4.26 19.42 -11.15
CA MET A 108 -3.00 18.87 -11.66
C MET A 108 -2.10 19.92 -12.31
N ILE A 109 -2.55 21.18 -12.39
CA ILE A 109 -1.76 22.30 -12.90
C ILE A 109 -0.75 22.70 -11.81
N PRO A 110 0.56 22.65 -12.05
CA PRO A 110 1.57 22.86 -11.01
C PRO A 110 1.79 24.35 -10.68
N ASP A 111 0.72 25.15 -10.58
CA ASP A 111 0.74 26.58 -10.24
C ASP A 111 0.50 26.84 -8.75
N ALA A 112 -0.26 25.97 -8.07
CA ALA A 112 -0.53 26.05 -6.64
C ALA A 112 0.18 24.94 -5.83
N PRO A 113 0.48 25.14 -4.53
CA PRO A 113 1.13 24.16 -3.67
C PRO A 113 0.39 22.81 -3.61
N GLU A 114 -0.94 22.84 -3.57
CA GLU A 114 -1.76 21.63 -3.53
C GLU A 114 -1.75 20.88 -4.86
N ALA A 115 -1.88 21.60 -5.98
CA ALA A 115 -1.89 21.00 -7.31
C ALA A 115 -0.50 20.47 -7.71
N LEU A 116 0.58 21.19 -7.36
CA LEU A 116 1.96 20.71 -7.50
C LEU A 116 2.21 19.44 -6.68
N LEU A 117 1.72 19.42 -5.44
CA LEU A 117 1.77 18.24 -4.58
C LEU A 117 1.00 17.06 -5.20
N ASN A 118 -0.19 17.29 -5.74
CA ASN A 118 -0.99 16.26 -6.39
C ASN A 118 -0.29 15.70 -7.61
N LYS A 119 0.27 16.56 -8.46
CA LYS A 119 1.02 16.17 -9.65
C LYS A 119 2.19 15.26 -9.31
N VAL A 120 3.05 15.68 -8.37
CA VAL A 120 4.22 14.90 -7.96
C VAL A 120 3.82 13.59 -7.27
N GLN A 121 2.78 13.62 -6.42
CA GLN A 121 2.24 12.42 -5.80
C GLN A 121 1.70 11.39 -6.80
N PHE A 122 1.06 11.86 -7.87
CA PHE A 122 0.58 11.01 -8.95
C PHE A 122 1.73 10.44 -9.77
N ASP A 123 2.67 11.28 -10.21
CA ASP A 123 3.82 10.85 -11.00
C ASP A 123 4.67 9.83 -10.26
N ILE A 124 4.97 10.05 -8.97
CA ILE A 124 5.75 9.08 -8.19
C ILE A 124 5.04 7.73 -8.09
N ARG A 125 3.72 7.74 -7.90
CA ARG A 125 2.91 6.52 -7.88
C ARG A 125 2.88 5.82 -9.24
N LEU A 126 2.84 6.59 -10.33
CA LEU A 126 2.82 6.08 -11.69
C LEU A 126 4.15 5.42 -12.09
N TYR A 127 5.28 6.06 -11.79
CA TYR A 127 6.59 5.62 -12.26
C TYR A 127 7.31 4.64 -11.32
N PHE A 128 7.08 4.72 -10.00
CA PHE A 128 7.88 3.97 -9.01
C PHE A 128 7.08 2.99 -8.14
N CYS A 129 5.76 3.12 -7.98
CA CYS A 129 5.05 2.36 -6.94
C CYS A 129 4.62 0.95 -7.40
N ARG A 130 5.39 -0.07 -7.03
CA ARG A 130 4.98 -1.50 -7.07
C ARG A 130 4.16 -1.94 -5.84
N ARG A 131 4.10 -1.13 -4.78
CA ARG A 131 3.36 -1.41 -3.51
C ARG A 131 2.38 -0.31 -3.08
N ALA A 132 1.86 0.44 -4.05
CA ALA A 132 0.86 1.49 -3.86
C ALA A 132 1.19 2.51 -2.75
N GLN A 133 0.76 2.25 -1.51
CA GLN A 133 0.77 3.20 -0.39
C GLN A 133 1.76 2.84 0.74
N GLU A 134 2.22 1.59 0.85
CA GLU A 134 2.95 1.10 2.04
C GLU A 134 4.22 1.92 2.33
N ASN A 135 4.88 2.44 1.30
CA ASN A 135 6.14 3.16 1.43
C ASN A 135 6.00 4.67 1.31
N MET A 136 4.83 5.19 0.89
CA MET A 136 4.64 6.61 0.62
C MET A 136 4.94 7.45 1.87
N HIS A 137 4.36 7.09 3.02
CA HIS A 137 4.53 7.85 4.27
C HIS A 137 5.97 7.88 4.80
N GLY A 138 6.80 6.89 4.43
CA GLY A 138 8.20 6.80 4.85
C GLY A 138 9.20 7.57 3.97
N MET A 139 8.77 8.10 2.83
CA MET A 139 9.67 8.75 1.87
C MET A 139 10.25 10.05 2.43
N THR A 140 11.53 10.27 2.18
CA THR A 140 12.28 11.46 2.57
C THR A 140 12.73 12.23 1.33
N LYS A 141 13.26 13.44 1.53
CA LYS A 141 13.83 14.25 0.44
C LYS A 141 14.98 13.56 -0.30
N SER A 142 15.63 12.57 0.30
CA SER A 142 16.72 11.78 -0.30
C SER A 142 16.25 10.46 -0.93
N THR A 143 14.96 10.13 -0.89
CA THR A 143 14.46 8.88 -1.49
C THR A 143 14.61 8.88 -3.01
N PHE A 144 14.61 10.04 -3.65
CA PHE A 144 14.77 10.18 -5.09
C PHE A 144 15.82 11.25 -5.43
N GLU A 145 16.47 11.08 -6.58
CA GLU A 145 17.48 11.99 -7.09
C GLU A 145 17.26 12.27 -8.58
N VAL A 146 17.58 13.49 -9.00
CA VAL A 146 17.51 13.91 -10.40
C VAL A 146 18.87 13.67 -11.04
N LEU A 147 18.93 12.76 -11.99
CA LEU A 147 20.13 12.38 -12.73
C LEU A 147 20.04 12.83 -14.18
N ASN A 148 21.18 12.88 -14.87
CA ASN A 148 21.24 13.12 -16.31
C ASN A 148 21.56 11.80 -17.03
N ASP A 149 20.83 11.52 -18.10
CA ASP A 149 21.12 10.38 -18.96
C ASP A 149 22.36 10.71 -19.81
N PRO A 150 23.46 9.93 -19.70
CA PRO A 150 24.67 10.19 -20.48
C PRO A 150 24.48 10.03 -21.99
N LYS A 151 23.45 9.29 -22.44
CA LYS A 151 23.17 9.08 -23.87
C LYS A 151 22.34 10.19 -24.48
N THR A 152 21.30 10.62 -23.79
CA THR A 152 20.34 11.61 -24.31
C THR A 152 20.57 13.02 -23.78
N GLY A 153 21.35 13.18 -22.71
CA GLY A 153 21.52 14.43 -21.98
C GLY A 153 20.27 14.88 -21.20
N LEU A 154 19.18 14.10 -21.25
CA LEU A 154 17.93 14.44 -20.60
C LEU A 154 17.96 14.06 -19.12
N LYS A 155 17.35 14.92 -18.29
CA LYS A 155 17.15 14.62 -16.88
C LYS A 155 16.13 13.50 -16.69
N TYR A 156 16.29 12.71 -15.64
CA TYR A 156 15.29 11.78 -15.16
C TYR A 156 15.38 11.70 -13.63
N VAL A 157 14.27 11.35 -12.98
CA VAL A 157 14.29 11.04 -11.55
C VAL A 157 14.49 9.54 -11.39
N ALA A 158 15.42 9.18 -10.51
CA ALA A 158 15.68 7.82 -10.07
C ALA A 158 15.40 7.70 -8.58
N LYS A 159 15.11 6.47 -8.13
CA LYS A 159 14.96 6.18 -6.71
C LYS A 159 16.30 5.71 -6.14
N CYS A 160 16.74 6.30 -5.04
CA CYS A 160 18.04 6.04 -4.42
C CYS A 160 18.02 4.85 -3.44
N GLU A 161 16.86 4.52 -2.89
CA GLU A 161 16.70 3.47 -1.88
C GLU A 161 16.16 2.17 -2.49
N ASP A 162 16.89 1.07 -2.25
CA ASP A 162 16.42 -0.30 -2.50
C ASP A 162 15.32 -0.65 -1.49
N GLU A 163 14.11 -0.96 -1.97
CA GLU A 163 13.04 -1.45 -1.11
C GLU A 163 13.32 -2.91 -0.70
N LEU A 164 13.68 -3.15 0.56
CA LEU A 164 13.61 -4.49 1.12
C LEU A 164 12.17 -5.01 0.98
N THR A 165 12.01 -6.06 0.19
CA THR A 165 10.68 -6.61 -0.03
C THR A 165 10.25 -7.48 1.16
N LYS A 166 8.97 -7.41 1.52
CA LYS A 166 8.39 -8.22 2.62
C LYS A 166 8.63 -9.73 2.42
N ASN A 167 8.79 -10.17 1.17
CA ASN A 167 8.95 -11.57 0.76
C ASN A 167 10.37 -11.95 0.31
N HIS A 168 11.26 -10.98 0.04
CA HIS A 168 12.67 -11.19 -0.25
C HIS A 168 13.50 -10.29 0.68
N ARG A 169 13.78 -10.83 1.88
CA ARG A 169 14.66 -10.20 2.89
C ARG A 169 16.14 -10.57 2.70
N GLY A 170 16.48 -11.32 1.66
CA GLY A 170 17.86 -11.55 1.24
C GLY A 170 18.38 -10.42 0.36
N ASN A 171 19.70 -10.37 0.14
CA ASN A 171 20.43 -9.43 -0.73
C ASN A 171 20.04 -9.47 -2.23
N HIS A 172 18.80 -9.85 -2.57
CA HIS A 172 18.27 -9.66 -3.91
C HIS A 172 17.93 -8.19 -4.10
N ARG A 173 18.96 -7.42 -4.47
CA ARG A 173 18.83 -6.09 -5.06
C ARG A 173 17.98 -6.25 -6.32
N GLU A 174 16.73 -5.80 -6.31
CA GLU A 174 16.00 -5.61 -7.56
C GLU A 174 16.62 -4.40 -8.25
N LEU A 175 17.48 -4.68 -9.24
CA LEU A 175 18.42 -3.75 -9.87
C LEU A 175 17.83 -2.48 -10.50
N THR A 176 16.51 -2.33 -10.61
CA THR A 176 15.90 -1.09 -11.12
C THR A 176 14.47 -0.92 -10.59
N SER A 177 14.29 -0.04 -9.60
CA SER A 177 13.03 0.72 -9.52
C SER A 177 12.92 1.55 -10.81
N GLY A 178 11.73 1.63 -11.42
CA GLY A 178 11.54 2.34 -12.70
C GLY A 178 12.11 3.78 -12.70
N VAL A 179 12.24 4.40 -13.87
CA VAL A 179 12.71 5.79 -13.99
C VAL A 179 11.56 6.72 -14.39
N MET A 180 11.59 7.95 -13.89
CA MET A 180 10.64 9.00 -14.29
C MET A 180 11.32 9.98 -15.25
N PRO A 181 11.03 9.91 -16.57
CA PRO A 181 11.76 10.64 -17.60
C PRO A 181 11.32 12.11 -17.71
N LYS A 182 12.23 12.99 -18.14
CA LYS A 182 11.88 14.35 -18.54
C LYS A 182 11.11 14.33 -19.86
N PHE A 183 10.06 15.14 -19.95
CA PHE A 183 9.31 15.40 -21.18
C PHE A 183 9.51 16.86 -21.60
N PRO A 184 10.53 17.17 -22.42
CA PRO A 184 10.80 18.52 -22.89
C PRO A 184 9.57 19.14 -23.58
N GLY A 185 9.29 20.41 -23.30
CA GLY A 185 8.15 21.14 -23.89
C GLY A 185 6.78 20.80 -23.31
N SER A 186 6.66 19.76 -22.48
CA SER A 186 5.39 19.45 -21.82
C SER A 186 5.16 20.33 -20.58
N PRO A 187 4.00 21.01 -20.45
CA PRO A 187 3.64 21.70 -19.21
C PRO A 187 3.46 20.73 -18.03
N TYR A 188 3.25 19.44 -18.32
CA TYR A 188 3.06 18.37 -17.33
C TYR A 188 4.32 17.52 -17.12
N CYS A 189 5.49 18.04 -17.51
CA CYS A 189 6.76 17.33 -17.40
C CYS A 189 7.02 16.88 -15.95
N PRO A 190 7.10 15.56 -15.67
CA PRO A 190 7.15 15.05 -14.30
C PRO A 190 8.46 15.42 -13.58
N VAL A 191 9.60 15.42 -14.30
CA VAL A 191 10.88 15.89 -13.74
C VAL A 191 10.84 17.37 -13.36
N LYS A 192 10.24 18.23 -14.21
CA LYS A 192 10.12 19.67 -13.95
C LYS A 192 9.24 19.90 -12.71
N SER A 193 8.08 19.24 -12.64
CA SER A 193 7.21 19.32 -11.46
C SER A 193 7.92 18.84 -10.19
N TYR A 194 8.69 17.75 -10.27
CA TYR A 194 9.46 17.24 -9.14
C TYR A 194 10.56 18.22 -8.68
N GLU A 195 11.35 18.78 -9.60
CA GLU A 195 12.37 19.78 -9.30
C GLU A 195 11.76 21.02 -8.62
N THR A 196 10.65 21.53 -9.16
CA THR A 196 9.90 22.65 -8.56
C THR A 196 9.43 22.29 -7.15
N TYR A 197 8.84 21.10 -6.97
CA TYR A 197 8.35 20.65 -5.67
C TYR A 197 9.46 20.63 -4.62
N ILE A 198 10.60 19.99 -4.91
CA ILE A 198 11.74 19.92 -3.99
C ILE A 198 12.26 21.31 -3.64
N SER A 199 12.33 22.24 -4.60
CA SER A 199 12.80 23.60 -4.36
C SER A 199 11.91 24.41 -3.41
N LYS A 200 10.61 24.07 -3.32
CA LYS A 200 9.62 24.77 -2.49
C LYS A 200 9.36 24.10 -1.14
N LEU A 201 9.94 22.92 -0.88
CA LEU A 201 9.77 22.17 0.38
C LEU A 201 10.36 22.92 1.57
N HIS A 202 9.81 22.67 2.77
CA HIS A 202 10.36 23.22 3.99
C HIS A 202 11.74 22.62 4.30
N PRO A 203 12.79 23.44 4.56
CA PRO A 203 14.16 22.95 4.73
C PRO A 203 14.32 22.06 5.98
N LEU A 204 13.64 22.40 7.08
CA LEU A 204 13.72 21.66 8.36
C LEU A 204 12.94 20.34 8.38
N CYS A 205 12.07 20.09 7.39
CA CYS A 205 11.29 18.86 7.33
C CYS A 205 12.02 17.84 6.45
N THR A 206 12.30 16.65 7.00
CA THR A 206 12.98 15.56 6.27
C THR A 206 12.04 14.76 5.38
N SER A 207 10.74 14.75 5.71
CA SER A 207 9.70 14.08 4.94
C SER A 207 9.60 14.66 3.53
N LEU A 208 9.44 13.78 2.54
CA LEU A 208 9.14 14.19 1.16
C LEU A 208 7.76 14.83 1.10
N TRP A 209 6.77 14.19 1.73
CA TRP A 209 5.38 14.61 1.68
C TRP A 209 5.05 15.58 2.81
N GLN A 210 4.86 16.84 2.45
CA GLN A 210 4.62 17.93 3.40
C GLN A 210 3.26 18.59 3.16
N ARG A 211 2.67 19.14 4.23
CA ARG A 211 1.37 19.84 4.14
C ARG A 211 1.53 21.14 3.33
N PRO A 212 0.72 21.39 2.30
CA PRO A 212 0.74 22.68 1.59
C PRO A 212 0.32 23.81 2.55
N LYS A 213 0.86 25.01 2.34
CA LYS A 213 0.38 26.21 3.04
C LYS A 213 -1.00 26.60 2.51
N GLU A 214 -1.87 27.08 3.40
CA GLU A 214 -3.22 27.55 3.06
C GLU A 214 -3.19 28.92 2.37
N SER A 215 -2.19 29.74 2.68
CA SER A 215 -1.93 31.01 2.02
C SER A 215 -0.49 30.99 1.50
N PHE A 216 -0.32 31.23 0.20
CA PHE A 216 0.97 31.26 -0.47
C PHE A 216 0.98 32.39 -1.50
N ASN A 217 2.18 32.90 -1.79
CA ASN A 217 2.44 33.72 -2.97
C ASN A 217 3.35 32.95 -3.93
N ASP A 218 3.24 33.22 -5.22
CA ASP A 218 4.06 32.56 -6.25
C ASP A 218 5.57 32.81 -6.03
N GLU A 219 5.89 34.00 -5.53
CA GLU A 219 7.24 34.44 -5.19
C GLU A 219 7.82 33.79 -3.93
N ASP A 220 6.98 33.15 -3.09
CA ASP A 220 7.44 32.53 -1.85
C ASP A 220 8.47 31.44 -2.14
N THR A 221 9.59 31.46 -1.42
CA THR A 221 10.62 30.42 -1.53
C THR A 221 10.15 29.07 -0.97
N ILE A 222 9.21 29.08 -0.02
CA ILE A 222 8.71 27.89 0.67
C ILE A 222 7.19 27.84 0.58
N TRP A 223 6.66 26.79 -0.05
CA TRP A 223 5.22 26.58 -0.23
C TRP A 223 4.62 25.55 0.74
N TYR A 224 5.46 24.82 1.46
CA TYR A 224 5.04 23.73 2.34
C TYR A 224 5.36 24.02 3.80
N CYS A 225 4.53 23.49 4.70
CA CYS A 225 4.70 23.61 6.14
C CYS A 225 5.82 22.68 6.63
N ASN A 226 6.40 22.98 7.80
CA ASN A 226 7.27 22.06 8.54
C ASN A 226 6.48 20.90 9.19
N SER A 227 5.64 20.22 8.42
CA SER A 227 4.79 19.13 8.88
C SER A 227 4.60 18.11 7.77
N ARG A 228 4.80 16.84 8.09
CA ARG A 228 4.52 15.73 7.18
C ARG A 228 3.02 15.54 6.94
N LEU A 229 2.67 14.98 5.78
CA LEU A 229 1.31 14.49 5.54
C LEU A 229 1.05 13.21 6.33
N GLY A 230 -0.17 13.09 6.87
CA GLY A 230 -0.58 11.88 7.59
C GLY A 230 -0.80 10.70 6.64
N GLU A 231 -0.50 9.49 7.12
CA GLU A 231 -0.66 8.23 6.38
C GLU A 231 -2.07 8.06 5.79
N LYS A 232 -3.11 8.36 6.58
CA LYS A 232 -4.51 8.30 6.11
C LYS A 232 -4.80 9.29 4.97
N THR A 233 -4.16 10.46 4.96
CA THR A 233 -4.32 11.46 3.91
C THR A 233 -3.67 10.97 2.62
N LEU A 234 -2.46 10.41 2.72
CA LEU A 234 -1.76 9.81 1.57
C LEU A 234 -2.54 8.61 1.01
N ALA A 235 -3.13 7.78 1.88
CA ALA A 235 -3.95 6.63 1.48
C ALA A 235 -5.19 7.04 0.67
N LYS A 236 -5.83 8.16 1.03
CA LYS A 236 -7.02 8.70 0.34
C LYS A 236 -6.68 9.52 -0.91
N PHE A 237 -5.41 9.66 -1.29
CA PHE A 237 -4.97 10.50 -2.39
C PHE A 237 -5.72 10.22 -3.70
N MET A 238 -5.73 8.97 -4.17
CA MET A 238 -6.37 8.63 -5.45
C MET A 238 -7.87 8.89 -5.45
N THR A 239 -8.55 8.66 -4.33
CA THR A 239 -9.98 8.97 -4.17
C THR A 239 -10.24 10.47 -4.30
N LYS A 240 -9.50 11.29 -3.54
CA LYS A 240 -9.61 12.75 -3.61
C LYS A 240 -9.28 13.30 -5.00
N LEU A 241 -8.25 12.74 -5.63
CA LEU A 241 -7.83 13.13 -6.96
C LEU A 241 -8.92 12.83 -8.00
N SER A 242 -9.56 11.66 -7.90
CA SER A 242 -10.68 11.29 -8.77
C SER A 242 -11.93 12.15 -8.53
N GLU A 243 -12.21 12.51 -7.28
CA GLU A 243 -13.35 13.38 -6.93
C GLU A 243 -13.14 14.80 -7.45
N GLY A 244 -11.93 15.35 -7.36
CA GLY A 244 -11.61 16.71 -7.82
C GLY A 244 -11.36 16.86 -9.32
N ALA A 245 -11.20 15.76 -10.06
CA ALA A 245 -11.05 15.77 -11.52
C ALA A 245 -12.38 15.59 -12.28
N ASN A 246 -13.47 15.30 -11.57
CA ASN A 246 -14.84 15.25 -12.11
C ASN A 246 -15.51 16.62 -12.02
#